data_AF-A0A7C9NLN6-F1
#
_entry.id   AF-A0A7C9NLN6-F1
#
_cell.length_a   1.000
_cell.length_b   1.000
_cell.length_c   1.000
_cell.angle_alpha   90.00
_cell.angle_beta   90.00
_cell.angle_gamma   90.00
#
_symmetry.space_group_name_H-M   'P 1'
#
loop_
_entity.id
_entity.type
_entity.pdbx_description
1 polymer ?
#
loop_
_entity_poly.entity_id
_entity_poly.type
_entity_poly.pdbx_seq_one_letter_code
_entity_poly.pdbx_strand_id
1 'polypeptide(L)'
;MRTAYVQQAGQDSCVRGVVRDFQPRRERSMTSGDMEMESWHFRIERHDASGNRLAPVPVEMKGLTFVGALSNGDEVSVRGVWRDGTLRVQELTNLTTNAYVRAKDYRVARTAVMIAVLVGFVVVVTIILSVAVSMCSAPWPPEMP
;
A
#
# COMPACT_ATOMS: atom_id res chain seq x y z
N MET A 1 -33.61 -22.29 2.41
CA MET A 1 -33.00 -21.28 3.31
C MET A 1 -31.83 -20.63 2.57
N ARG A 2 -32.01 -19.40 2.05
CA ARG A 2 -30.95 -18.64 1.35
C ARG A 2 -30.39 -17.62 2.35
N THR A 3 -29.16 -17.82 2.80
CA THR A 3 -28.44 -16.82 3.60
C THR A 3 -28.02 -15.69 2.67
N ALA A 4 -28.67 -14.53 2.83
CA ALA A 4 -28.30 -13.32 2.11
C ALA A 4 -26.93 -12.84 2.63
N TYR A 5 -25.87 -13.11 1.88
CA TYR A 5 -24.64 -12.33 1.98
C TYR A 5 -24.97 -10.94 1.43
N VAL A 6 -25.27 -10.01 2.33
CA VAL A 6 -25.37 -8.60 1.96
C VAL A 6 -23.96 -8.15 1.58
N GLN A 7 -23.71 -8.12 0.26
CA GLN A 7 -22.59 -7.44 -0.35
C GLN A 7 -22.67 -5.95 -0.01
N GLN A 8 -21.99 -5.51 1.04
CA GLN A 8 -21.61 -4.11 1.22
C GLN A 8 -20.22 -3.89 0.62
N ALA A 9 -20.10 -4.10 -0.69
CA ALA A 9 -18.90 -3.70 -1.42
C ALA A 9 -18.84 -2.16 -1.41
N GLY A 10 -17.78 -1.59 -0.83
CA GLY A 10 -17.53 -0.15 -0.84
C GLY A 10 -18.02 0.65 0.38
N GLN A 11 -18.47 0.03 1.47
CA GLN A 11 -18.75 0.75 2.71
C GLN A 11 -17.56 0.70 3.66
N ASP A 12 -17.06 1.88 4.04
CA ASP A 12 -16.12 2.05 5.14
C ASP A 12 -16.71 1.42 6.40
N SER A 13 -16.10 0.33 6.85
CA SER A 13 -16.56 -0.43 8.00
C SER A 13 -15.59 -0.26 9.14
N CYS A 14 -16.09 0.20 10.29
CA CYS A 14 -15.36 0.21 11.55
C CYS A 14 -15.69 -1.07 12.31
N VAL A 15 -14.66 -1.84 12.67
CA VAL A 15 -14.82 -3.14 13.33
C VAL A 15 -13.89 -3.21 14.53
N ARG A 16 -14.44 -3.64 15.68
CA ARG A 16 -13.68 -3.89 16.90
C ARG A 16 -13.84 -5.35 17.32
N GLY A 17 -12.79 -5.94 17.88
CA GLY A 17 -12.82 -7.29 18.43
C GLY A 17 -11.45 -7.86 18.70
N VAL A 18 -11.37 -9.19 18.83
CA VAL A 18 -10.14 -9.90 19.20
C VAL A 18 -9.51 -10.57 17.98
N VAL A 19 -8.20 -10.42 17.83
CA VAL A 19 -7.44 -11.02 16.72
C VAL A 19 -7.31 -12.53 16.92
N ARG A 20 -7.60 -13.28 15.86
CA ARG A 20 -7.43 -14.73 15.74
C ARG A 20 -6.74 -15.08 14.42
N ASP A 21 -6.05 -16.21 14.41
CA ASP A 21 -5.42 -16.80 13.23
C ASP A 21 -4.49 -15.83 12.48
N PHE A 22 -3.72 -15.01 13.21
CA PHE A 22 -2.77 -14.07 12.63
C PHE A 22 -1.65 -14.78 11.86
N GLN A 23 -1.50 -14.40 10.58
CA GLN A 23 -0.55 -14.99 9.64
C GLN A 23 0.11 -13.90 8.79
N PRO A 24 1.39 -13.59 9.03
CA PRO A 24 2.19 -12.79 8.10
C PRO A 24 2.71 -13.68 6.96
N ARG A 25 2.57 -13.20 5.72
CA ARG A 25 3.05 -13.87 4.51
C ARG A 25 3.83 -12.88 3.66
N ARG A 26 4.99 -13.29 3.16
CA ARG A 26 5.74 -12.53 2.15
C ARG A 26 5.51 -13.14 0.78
N GLU A 27 5.15 -12.31 -0.18
CA GLU A 27 4.90 -12.67 -1.56
C GLU A 27 5.88 -11.92 -2.47
N ARG A 28 6.65 -12.67 -3.25
CA ARG A 28 7.49 -12.10 -4.32
C ARG A 28 6.64 -11.89 -5.55
N SER A 29 6.42 -10.64 -5.93
CA SER A 29 5.67 -10.29 -7.14
C SER A 29 6.59 -10.34 -8.37
N MET A 30 6.53 -11.44 -9.14
CA MET A 30 7.35 -11.62 -10.36
C MET A 30 7.10 -10.55 -11.44
N THR A 31 5.91 -9.93 -11.49
CA THR A 31 5.54 -8.96 -12.53
C THR A 31 6.05 -7.54 -12.27
N SER A 32 6.57 -7.25 -11.08
CA SER A 32 6.96 -5.90 -10.65
C SER A 32 8.30 -5.96 -9.93
N GLY A 33 9.36 -6.25 -10.69
CA GLY A 33 10.78 -6.23 -10.31
C GLY A 33 11.06 -6.34 -8.81
N ASP A 34 11.32 -7.57 -8.34
CA ASP A 34 11.91 -7.93 -7.03
C ASP A 34 11.33 -7.28 -5.77
N MET A 35 10.16 -6.65 -5.84
CA MET A 35 9.52 -6.13 -4.65
C MET A 35 8.83 -7.26 -3.89
N GLU A 36 9.36 -7.57 -2.70
CA GLU A 36 8.69 -8.39 -1.71
C GLU A 36 7.53 -7.58 -1.11
N MET A 37 6.31 -8.06 -1.29
CA MET A 37 5.12 -7.53 -0.62
C MET A 37 4.84 -8.42 0.59
N GLU A 38 4.55 -7.83 1.74
CA GLU A 38 4.08 -8.55 2.91
C GLU A 38 2.56 -8.38 3.04
N SER A 39 1.85 -9.49 3.28
CA SER A 39 0.42 -9.54 3.54
C SER A 39 0.17 -10.16 4.91
N TRP A 40 -0.61 -9.48 5.73
CA TRP A 40 -1.07 -9.98 7.01
C TRP A 40 -2.53 -10.40 6.88
N HIS A 41 -2.81 -11.65 7.22
CA HIS A 41 -4.14 -12.22 7.24
C HIS A 41 -4.52 -12.57 8.67
N PHE A 42 -5.73 -12.21 9.08
CA PHE A 42 -6.25 -12.58 10.38
C PHE A 42 -7.78 -12.49 10.38
N ARG A 43 -8.38 -12.92 11.48
CA ARG A 43 -9.81 -12.80 11.72
C ARG A 43 -10.06 -11.99 12.98
N ILE A 44 -11.09 -11.14 12.94
CA ILE A 44 -11.59 -10.44 14.12
C ILE A 44 -12.81 -11.19 14.63
N GLU A 45 -12.65 -11.76 15.82
CA GLU A 45 -13.72 -12.35 16.60
C GLU A 45 -14.51 -11.25 17.33
N ARG A 46 -15.84 -11.32 17.27
CA ARG A 46 -16.74 -10.29 17.79
C ARG A 46 -17.88 -10.91 18.56
N HIS A 47 -18.40 -10.16 19.52
CA HIS A 47 -19.58 -10.51 20.28
C HIS A 47 -20.62 -9.39 20.16
N ASP A 48 -21.90 -9.74 20.22
CA ASP A 48 -22.98 -8.76 20.36
C ASP A 48 -23.09 -8.27 21.82
N ALA A 49 -24.01 -7.33 22.06
CA ALA A 49 -24.22 -6.78 23.41
C ALA A 49 -24.71 -7.82 24.44
N SER A 50 -25.24 -8.95 23.98
CA SER A 50 -25.69 -10.05 24.83
C SER A 50 -24.60 -11.10 25.06
N GLY A 51 -23.40 -10.89 24.51
CA GLY A 51 -22.28 -11.81 24.59
C GLY A 51 -22.32 -12.96 23.57
N ASN A 52 -23.26 -12.95 22.63
CA ASN A 52 -23.29 -13.99 21.60
C ASN A 52 -22.19 -13.76 20.57
N ARG A 53 -21.56 -14.84 20.12
CA ARG A 53 -20.53 -14.80 19.10
C ARG A 53 -21.13 -14.43 17.75
N LEU A 54 -20.59 -13.38 17.12
CA LEU A 54 -20.92 -12.97 15.76
C LEU A 54 -20.00 -13.67 14.76
N ALA A 55 -20.40 -13.65 13.48
CA ALA A 55 -19.55 -14.12 12.39
C ALA A 55 -18.18 -13.39 12.40
N PRO A 56 -17.05 -14.13 12.41
CA PRO A 56 -15.72 -13.53 12.37
C PRO A 56 -15.52 -12.73 11.09
N VAL A 57 -14.83 -11.60 11.21
CA VAL A 57 -14.51 -10.73 10.07
C VAL A 57 -13.12 -11.10 9.56
N PRO A 58 -12.96 -11.64 8.35
CA PRO A 58 -11.64 -11.83 7.74
C PRO A 58 -11.04 -10.47 7.38
N VAL A 59 -9.78 -10.27 7.73
CA VAL A 59 -9.04 -9.04 7.49
C VAL A 59 -7.78 -9.35 6.69
N GLU A 60 -7.48 -8.47 5.75
CA GLU A 60 -6.25 -8.47 4.98
C GLU A 60 -5.61 -7.08 5.09
N MET A 61 -4.33 -7.06 5.45
CA MET A 61 -3.48 -5.88 5.33
C MET A 61 -2.33 -6.19 4.38
N LYS A 62 -2.00 -5.26 3.49
CA LYS A 62 -0.93 -5.43 2.49
C LYS A 62 -0.03 -4.20 2.48
N GLY A 63 1.27 -4.43 2.48
CA GLY A 63 2.28 -3.37 2.41
C GLY A 63 3.66 -3.93 2.13
N LEU A 64 4.59 -3.07 1.74
CA LEU A 64 5.99 -3.44 1.58
C LEU A 64 6.68 -3.64 2.94
N THR A 65 6.25 -2.85 3.93
CA THR A 65 6.71 -2.96 5.32
C THR A 65 5.56 -2.64 6.28
N PHE A 66 5.64 -3.16 7.50
CA PHE A 66 4.68 -2.89 8.57
C PHE A 66 5.37 -2.18 9.73
N VAL A 67 4.65 -1.27 10.37
CA VAL A 67 5.04 -0.67 11.66
C VAL A 67 4.09 -1.18 12.73
N GLY A 68 4.63 -1.47 13.91
CA GLY A 68 3.87 -2.01 15.04
C GLY A 68 3.88 -3.54 15.08
N ALA A 69 3.22 -4.09 16.09
CA ALA A 69 3.11 -5.53 16.30
C ALA A 69 1.63 -5.91 16.47
N LEU A 70 1.30 -7.11 16.04
CA LEU A 70 -0.01 -7.71 16.17
C LEU A 70 0.14 -9.17 16.58
N SER A 71 -0.63 -9.60 17.56
CA SER A 71 -0.64 -10.97 18.06
C SER A 71 -2.06 -11.52 18.20
N ASN A 72 -2.18 -12.84 18.19
CA ASN A 72 -3.44 -13.48 18.54
C ASN A 72 -3.83 -13.15 19.98
N GLY A 73 -5.10 -12.82 20.20
CA GLY A 73 -5.61 -12.40 21.51
C GLY A 73 -5.60 -10.88 21.72
N ASP A 74 -4.93 -10.11 20.87
CA ASP A 74 -4.97 -8.65 20.95
C ASP A 74 -6.37 -8.13 20.62
N GLU A 75 -6.84 -7.16 21.40
CA GLU A 75 -8.03 -6.40 21.09
C GLU A 75 -7.68 -5.27 20.11
N VAL A 76 -8.44 -5.15 19.03
CA VAL A 76 -8.15 -4.20 17.95
C VAL A 76 -9.38 -3.40 17.55
N SER A 77 -9.13 -2.19 17.03
CA SER A 77 -10.08 -1.39 16.28
C SER A 77 -9.53 -1.16 14.88
N VAL A 78 -10.28 -1.56 13.87
CA VAL A 78 -9.89 -1.46 12.45
C VAL A 78 -10.91 -0.64 11.67
N ARG A 79 -10.44 0.10 10.68
CA ARG A 79 -11.28 0.71 9.65
C ARG A 79 -10.78 0.26 8.29
N GLY A 80 -11.70 -0.18 7.44
CA GLY A 80 -11.33 -0.68 6.13
C GLY A 80 -12.49 -0.74 5.15
N VAL A 81 -12.16 -1.22 3.96
CA VAL A 81 -13.11 -1.37 2.85
C VAL A 81 -13.28 -2.84 2.54
N TRP A 82 -14.53 -3.30 2.46
CA TRP A 82 -14.83 -4.66 2.03
C TRP A 82 -14.52 -4.87 0.56
N ARG A 83 -13.77 -5.94 0.27
CA ARG A 83 -13.44 -6.36 -1.08
C ARG A 83 -13.30 -7.88 -1.14
N ASP A 84 -14.03 -8.51 -2.06
CA ASP A 84 -13.98 -9.96 -2.29
C ASP A 84 -14.21 -10.79 -1.01
N GLY A 85 -15.12 -10.33 -0.14
CA GLY A 85 -15.44 -11.00 1.13
C GLY A 85 -14.40 -10.84 2.24
N THR A 86 -13.38 -10.00 2.05
CA THR A 86 -12.36 -9.68 3.06
C THR A 86 -12.33 -8.18 3.34
N LEU A 87 -12.16 -7.79 4.60
CA LEU A 87 -11.99 -6.40 4.98
C LEU A 87 -10.54 -5.98 4.74
N ARG A 88 -10.30 -5.11 3.76
CA ARG A 88 -8.96 -4.59 3.47
C ARG A 88 -8.67 -3.38 4.34
N VAL A 89 -7.55 -3.42 5.03
CA VAL A 89 -7.16 -2.43 6.03
C VAL A 89 -5.74 -1.97 5.75
N GLN A 90 -5.48 -0.66 5.88
CA GLN A 90 -4.12 -0.11 5.80
C GLN A 90 -3.55 0.22 7.18
N GLU A 91 -4.42 0.44 8.15
CA GLU A 91 -4.05 0.83 9.51
C GLU A 91 -5.07 0.33 10.53
N LEU A 92 -4.56 -0.01 11.72
CA LEU A 92 -5.38 -0.38 12.86
C LEU A 92 -4.77 0.09 14.16
N THR A 93 -5.60 0.16 15.20
CA THR A 93 -5.15 0.39 16.57
C THR A 93 -5.24 -0.91 17.34
N ASN A 94 -4.12 -1.34 17.92
CA ASN A 94 -4.07 -2.39 18.92
C ASN A 94 -4.43 -1.77 20.28
N LEU A 95 -5.62 -2.06 20.77
CA LEU A 95 -6.16 -1.52 22.01
C LEU A 95 -5.52 -2.16 23.25
N THR A 96 -4.98 -3.38 23.13
CA THR A 96 -4.26 -4.06 24.21
C THR A 96 -2.93 -3.39 24.52
N THR A 97 -2.17 -3.04 23.48
CA THR A 97 -0.84 -2.41 23.63
C THR A 97 -0.86 -0.89 23.46
N ASN A 98 -2.02 -0.33 23.12
CA ASN A 98 -2.21 1.07 22.70
C ASN A 98 -1.27 1.48 21.53
N ALA A 99 -0.92 0.52 20.67
CA ALA A 99 -0.02 0.72 19.56
C ALA A 99 -0.78 0.94 18.25
N TYR A 100 -0.21 1.79 17.39
CA TYR A 100 -0.72 2.01 16.05
C TYR A 100 0.02 1.12 15.05
N VAL A 101 -0.73 0.32 14.30
CA VAL A 101 -0.18 -0.62 13.31
C VAL A 101 -0.54 -0.11 11.92
N ARG A 102 0.46 0.05 11.05
CA ARG A 102 0.26 0.59 9.69
C ARG A 102 1.08 -0.16 8.65
N ALA A 103 0.44 -0.46 7.53
CA ALA A 103 1.09 -0.93 6.32
C ALA A 103 1.65 0.27 5.53
N LYS A 104 2.92 0.20 5.13
CA LYS A 104 3.57 1.21 4.28
C LYS A 104 3.65 0.71 2.84
N ASP A 105 3.15 1.51 1.92
CA ASP A 105 3.31 1.31 0.49
C ASP A 105 4.10 2.48 -0.10
N TYR A 106 5.17 2.17 -0.85
CA TYR A 106 6.04 3.14 -1.49
C TYR A 106 5.76 3.28 -3.00
N ARG A 107 4.70 2.65 -3.53
CA ARG A 107 4.34 2.72 -4.97
C ARG A 107 4.23 4.15 -5.49
N VAL A 108 3.57 5.04 -4.74
CA VAL A 108 3.38 6.44 -5.15
C VAL A 108 4.71 7.18 -5.17
N ALA A 109 5.51 7.04 -4.10
CA ALA A 109 6.84 7.65 -4.02
C ALA A 109 7.76 7.15 -5.13
N ARG A 110 7.78 5.83 -5.39
CA ARG A 110 8.56 5.24 -6.49
C ARG A 110 8.13 5.78 -7.85
N THR A 111 6.84 5.89 -8.11
CA THR A 111 6.32 6.44 -9.38
C THR A 111 6.71 7.91 -9.53
N ALA A 112 6.60 8.71 -8.48
CA ALA A 112 7.01 10.10 -8.48
C ALA A 112 8.52 10.26 -8.75
N VAL A 113 9.36 9.44 -8.10
CA VAL A 113 10.82 9.43 -8.33
C VAL A 113 11.14 9.06 -9.77
N MET A 114 10.49 8.02 -10.32
CA MET A 114 10.69 7.62 -11.71
C MET A 114 10.32 8.73 -12.70
N ILE A 115 9.20 9.42 -12.48
CA ILE A 115 8.79 10.57 -13.28
C ILE A 115 9.82 11.70 -13.17
N ALA A 116 10.27 12.03 -11.96
CA ALA A 116 11.27 13.08 -11.74
C ALA A 116 12.59 12.78 -12.44
N VAL A 117 13.06 11.53 -12.39
CA VAL A 117 14.27 11.08 -13.11
C VAL A 117 14.09 11.21 -14.62
N LEU A 118 12.95 10.80 -15.16
CA LEU A 118 12.67 10.89 -16.59
C LEU A 118 12.61 12.35 -17.06
N VAL A 119 11.96 13.23 -16.29
CA VAL A 119 11.93 14.68 -16.56
C VAL A 119 13.34 15.26 -16.52
N GLY A 120 14.13 14.93 -15.49
CA GLY A 120 15.53 15.38 -15.38
C GLY A 120 16.37 14.93 -16.57
N PHE A 121 16.21 13.69 -17.02
CA PHE A 121 16.89 13.17 -18.20
C PHE A 121 16.54 13.96 -19.47
N VAL A 122 15.26 14.24 -19.70
CA VAL A 122 14.81 15.06 -20.84
C VAL A 122 15.40 16.46 -20.80
N VAL A 123 15.45 17.09 -19.61
CA VAL A 123 16.09 18.40 -19.42
C VAL A 123 17.59 18.35 -19.75
N VAL A 124 18.30 17.33 -19.29
CA VAL A 124 19.74 17.17 -19.60
C VAL A 124 19.96 16.98 -21.09
N VAL A 125 19.18 16.12 -21.75
CA VAL A 125 19.29 15.87 -23.20
C VAL A 125 19.01 17.13 -24.01
N THR A 126 17.98 17.90 -23.64
CA THR A 126 17.64 19.15 -24.34
C THR A 126 18.74 20.21 -24.19
N ILE A 127 19.38 20.33 -23.02
CA ILE A 127 20.53 21.21 -22.81
C ILE A 127 21.74 20.75 -23.66
N ILE A 128 22.03 19.45 -23.70
CA ILE A 128 23.13 18.92 -24.50
C ILE A 128 22.91 19.21 -25.99
N LEU A 129 21.69 18.99 -26.48
CA LEU A 129 21.34 19.26 -27.88
C LEU A 129 21.41 20.76 -28.22
N SER A 130 20.96 21.65 -27.33
CA SER A 130 21.02 23.10 -27.57
C SER A 130 22.46 23.61 -27.64
N VAL A 131 23.35 23.09 -26.79
CA VAL A 131 24.79 23.37 -26.85
C VAL A 131 25.41 22.83 -28.14
N ALA A 132 25.11 21.59 -28.52
CA ALA A 132 25.63 20.98 -29.74
C ALA A 132 25.23 21.77 -31.01
N VAL A 133 23.97 22.17 -31.11
CA VAL A 133 23.47 23.03 -32.21
C VAL A 133 24.20 24.37 -32.24
N SER A 134 24.44 24.97 -31.06
CA SER A 134 25.18 26.24 -30.95
C SER A 134 26.64 26.10 -31.42
N MET A 135 27.28 24.96 -31.18
CA MET A 135 28.64 24.70 -31.68
C MET A 135 28.68 24.41 -33.18
N CYS A 136 27.69 23.69 -33.72
CA CYS A 136 27.60 23.39 -35.15
C CYS A 136 27.23 24.61 -36.02
N SER A 137 26.54 25.60 -35.44
CA SER A 137 26.13 26.82 -36.15
C SER A 137 27.17 27.95 -36.08
N ALA A 138 28.34 27.71 -35.46
CA ALA A 138 29.42 28.69 -35.43
C ALA A 138 29.91 28.95 -36.88
N PRO A 139 29.79 30.19 -37.39
CA PRO A 139 30.22 30.51 -38.74
C PRO A 139 31.75 30.36 -38.83
N TRP A 140 32.20 29.67 -39.89
CA TRP A 140 33.62 29.56 -40.26
C TRP A 140 34.28 30.95 -40.33
N PRO A 141 35.52 31.13 -39.84
CA PRO A 141 36.14 32.45 -39.76
C PRO A 141 36.25 33.11 -41.15
N PRO A 142 36.07 34.44 -41.23
CA PRO A 142 36.23 35.15 -42.48
C PRO A 142 37.66 35.00 -42.98
N GLU A 143 37.81 34.74 -44.28
CA GLU A 143 39.09 34.76 -44.98
C GLU A 143 39.76 36.10 -44.71
N MET A 144 40.90 36.09 -44.01
CA MET A 144 41.67 37.32 -43.78
C MET A 144 42.34 37.73 -45.11
N PRO A 145 42.30 39.02 -45.45
CA PRO A 145 42.94 39.56 -46.66
C PRO A 145 44.47 39.51 -46.58
#